data_AF-A0A662R483-F1
#
_entry.id   AF-A0A662R483-F1
#
_cell.length_a   1.000
_cell.length_b   1.000
_cell.length_c   1.000
_cell.angle_alpha   90.00
_cell.angle_beta   90.00
_cell.angle_gamma   90.00
#
_symmetry.space_group_name_H-M   'P 1'
#
loop_
_entity.id
_entity.type
_entity.pdbx_description
1 polymer ?
#
loop_
_entity_poly.entity_id
_entity_poly.type
_entity_poly.pdbx_seq_one_letter_code
_entity_poly.pdbx_strand_id
1 'polypeptide(L)'
;MLKNYARKTVKFSALAVLLLICSCQIVLATESSVSVSPQTITASPQERFTVEIIVDPAGSEVFGAECTIHFDNTILKAIEQSKG
;
A
#
# COMPACT_ATOMS: atom_id res chain seq x y z
N MET A 1 -19.38 14.77 -53.05
CA MET A 1 -19.80 15.05 -51.66
C MET A 1 -19.66 13.86 -50.71
N LEU A 2 -20.07 12.63 -51.08
CA LEU A 2 -20.02 11.42 -50.22
C LEU A 2 -18.62 11.06 -49.68
N LYS A 3 -17.55 11.25 -50.47
CA LYS A 3 -16.15 10.94 -50.08
C LYS A 3 -15.64 11.77 -48.90
N ASN A 4 -16.12 13.02 -48.78
CA ASN A 4 -15.73 13.92 -47.70
C ASN A 4 -16.52 13.66 -46.41
N TYR A 5 -17.74 13.12 -46.54
CA TYR A 5 -18.56 12.68 -45.41
C TYR A 5 -17.95 11.44 -44.74
N ALA A 6 -17.60 10.41 -45.54
CA ALA A 6 -16.95 9.20 -45.06
C ALA A 6 -15.56 9.45 -44.43
N ARG A 7 -14.78 10.40 -44.95
CA ARG A 7 -13.48 10.78 -44.36
C ARG A 7 -13.61 11.51 -43.02
N LYS A 8 -14.69 12.28 -42.82
CA LYS A 8 -14.97 12.96 -41.54
C LYS A 8 -15.45 11.98 -40.48
N THR A 9 -16.32 11.03 -40.84
CA THR A 9 -16.81 9.99 -39.91
C THR A 9 -15.69 9.05 -39.44
N VAL A 10 -14.78 8.64 -40.33
CA VAL A 10 -13.63 7.80 -39.94
C VAL A 10 -12.68 8.54 -38.99
N LYS A 11 -12.45 9.84 -39.20
CA LYS A 11 -11.63 10.65 -38.29
C LYS A 11 -12.28 10.86 -36.92
N PHE A 12 -13.59 11.12 -36.89
CA PHE A 12 -14.35 11.24 -35.65
C PHE A 12 -14.37 9.91 -34.88
N SER A 13 -14.56 8.79 -35.59
CA SER A 13 -14.48 7.44 -35.03
C SER A 13 -13.10 7.15 -34.44
N ALA A 14 -12.02 7.46 -35.16
CA ALA A 14 -10.66 7.25 -34.67
C ALA A 14 -10.34 8.11 -33.43
N LEU A 15 -10.83 9.35 -33.40
CA LEU A 15 -10.66 10.25 -32.25
C LEU A 15 -11.45 9.76 -31.02
N ALA A 16 -12.68 9.27 -31.21
CA ALA A 16 -13.48 8.69 -30.13
C ALA A 16 -12.83 7.42 -29.55
N VAL A 17 -12.27 6.56 -30.40
CA VAL A 17 -11.53 5.35 -29.96
C VAL A 17 -10.26 5.73 -29.21
N LEU A 18 -9.50 6.73 -29.67
CA LEU A 18 -8.30 7.22 -28.98
C LEU A 18 -8.62 7.79 -27.58
N LEU A 19 -9.72 8.55 -27.46
CA LEU A 19 -10.19 9.10 -26.19
C LEU A 19 -10.68 8.01 -25.22
N LEU A 20 -11.35 6.97 -25.72
CA LEU A 20 -11.77 5.80 -24.92
C LEU A 20 -10.57 5.03 -24.36
N ILE A 21 -9.52 4.79 -25.18
CA ILE A 21 -8.31 4.08 -24.74
C ILE A 21 -7.53 4.87 -23.68
N CYS A 22 -7.61 6.21 -23.71
CA CYS A 22 -6.92 7.07 -22.74
C CYS A 22 -7.60 7.09 -21.35
N SER A 23 -8.87 6.70 -21.25
CA SER A 23 -9.69 6.88 -20.04
C SER A 23 -9.54 5.79 -18.96
N CYS A 24 -8.83 4.69 -19.21
CA CYS A 24 -8.67 3.58 -18.26
C CYS A 24 -7.20 3.29 -17.94
N GLN A 25 -6.58 4.14 -17.13
CA GLN A 25 -5.43 3.75 -16.33
C GLN A 25 -5.91 3.74 -14.87
N ILE A 26 -6.57 2.65 -14.46
CA ILE A 26 -6.87 2.42 -13.05
C ILE A 26 -5.56 1.95 -12.42
N VAL A 27 -4.80 2.88 -11.88
CA VAL A 27 -3.73 2.52 -10.94
C VAL A 27 -4.44 1.99 -9.69
N LEU A 28 -4.26 0.70 -9.40
CA LEU A 28 -4.62 0.15 -8.11
C LEU A 28 -3.76 0.85 -7.07
N ALA A 29 -4.38 1.64 -6.19
CA ALA A 29 -3.69 2.22 -5.06
C ALA A 29 -3.19 1.07 -4.17
N THR A 30 -1.88 0.91 -4.09
CA THR A 30 -1.25 0.01 -3.13
C THR A 30 -1.27 0.73 -1.78
N GLU A 31 -2.03 0.21 -0.83
CA GLU A 31 -2.17 0.81 0.49
C GLU A 31 -0.91 0.56 1.32
N SER A 32 -0.40 1.59 1.97
CA SER A 32 0.67 1.44 2.96
C SER A 32 0.16 0.64 4.16
N SER A 33 1.07 -0.07 4.83
CA SER A 33 0.70 -0.89 5.97
C SER A 33 1.72 -0.81 7.09
N VAL A 34 1.25 -1.08 8.31
CA VAL A 34 2.08 -1.28 9.49
C VAL A 34 1.78 -2.68 10.02
N SER A 35 2.83 -3.46 10.27
CA SER A 35 2.70 -4.83 10.75
C SER A 35 3.71 -5.14 11.84
N VAL A 36 3.46 -6.22 12.57
CA VAL A 36 4.34 -6.73 13.63
C VAL A 36 4.88 -8.09 13.20
N SER A 37 6.19 -8.29 13.31
CA SER A 37 6.85 -9.55 13.01
C SER A 37 7.74 -10.01 14.17
N PRO A 38 7.73 -11.31 14.52
CA PRO A 38 6.79 -12.34 14.05
C PRO A 38 5.38 -12.15 14.62
N GLN A 39 4.36 -12.68 13.94
CA GLN A 39 2.95 -12.58 14.39
C GLN A 39 2.64 -13.42 15.63
N THR A 40 3.44 -14.44 15.93
CA THR A 40 3.29 -15.30 17.09
C THR A 40 4.65 -15.78 17.55
N ILE A 41 4.87 -15.73 18.86
CA ILE A 41 6.07 -16.22 19.51
C ILE A 41 5.63 -17.14 20.64
N THR A 42 6.17 -18.36 20.64
CA THR A 42 6.12 -19.23 21.81
C THR A 42 7.38 -18.95 22.61
N ALA A 43 7.23 -18.39 23.81
CA ALA A 43 8.34 -18.07 24.71
C ALA A 43 8.10 -18.72 26.08
N SER A 44 9.18 -19.09 26.73
CA SER A 44 9.15 -19.57 28.12
C SER A 44 9.07 -18.38 29.10
N PRO A 45 8.59 -18.59 30.33
CA PRO A 45 8.67 -17.57 31.37
C PRO A 45 10.10 -17.02 31.51
N GLN A 46 10.24 -15.70 31.70
CA GLN A 46 11.50 -14.96 31.79
C GLN A 46 12.37 -14.92 30.51
N GLU A 47 11.95 -15.58 29.43
CA GLU A 47 12.62 -15.47 28.13
C GLU A 47 12.45 -14.06 27.56
N ARG A 48 13.52 -13.52 26.96
CA ARG A 48 13.49 -12.26 26.22
C ARG A 48 13.29 -12.54 24.75
N PHE A 49 12.37 -11.82 24.13
CA PHE A 49 12.15 -11.84 22.69
C PHE A 49 12.02 -10.41 22.16
N THR A 50 12.22 -10.28 20.85
CA THR A 50 12.08 -9.03 20.13
C THR A 50 10.97 -9.17 19.10
N VAL A 51 10.19 -8.11 18.92
CA VAL A 51 9.27 -7.96 17.79
C VAL A 51 9.70 -6.75 16.98
N GLU A 52 9.50 -6.82 15.68
CA GLU A 52 9.78 -5.76 14.72
C GLU A 52 8.48 -5.09 14.31
N ILE A 53 8.50 -3.77 14.25
CA ILE A 53 7.44 -2.97 13.63
C ILE A 53 7.87 -2.67 12.20
N ILE A 54 7.14 -3.20 11.24
CA ILE A 54 7.45 -3.08 9.82
C ILE A 54 6.46 -2.10 9.19
N VAL A 55 6.99 -1.03 8.60
CA VAL A 55 6.23 -0.07 7.80
C VAL A 55 6.48 -0.38 6.34
N ASP A 56 5.42 -0.78 5.62
CA ASP A 56 5.46 -0.89 4.17
C ASP A 56 4.85 0.38 3.54
N PRO A 57 5.66 1.24 2.90
CA PRO A 57 5.17 2.45 2.24
C PRO A 57 4.31 2.18 1.00
N ALA A 58 4.27 0.95 0.51
CA ALA A 58 3.56 0.59 -0.72
C ALA A 58 3.93 1.48 -1.92
N GLY A 59 5.22 1.81 -2.03
CA GLY A 59 5.78 2.64 -3.11
C GLY A 59 5.61 4.16 -2.94
N SER A 60 5.01 4.63 -1.83
CA SER A 60 4.84 6.06 -1.54
C SER A 60 5.86 6.57 -0.51
N GLU A 61 6.35 7.79 -0.66
CA GLU A 61 7.25 8.37 0.35
C GLU A 61 6.50 8.54 1.69
N VAL A 62 7.12 8.11 2.79
CA VAL A 62 6.58 8.21 4.15
C VAL A 62 7.47 9.14 4.96
N PHE A 63 6.91 10.28 5.39
CA PHE A 63 7.61 11.28 6.20
C PHE A 63 7.75 10.87 7.68
N GLY A 64 6.90 9.95 8.13
CA GLY A 64 6.93 9.43 9.49
C GLY A 64 5.86 8.35 9.68
N ALA A 65 6.08 7.50 10.66
CA ALA A 65 5.12 6.49 11.10
C ALA A 65 5.01 6.53 12.62
N GLU A 66 3.80 6.33 13.13
CA GLU A 66 3.51 6.24 14.55
C GLU A 66 2.73 4.96 14.80
N CYS A 67 3.07 4.24 15.86
CA CYS A 67 2.32 3.05 16.29
C CYS A 67 2.21 3.03 17.81
N THR A 68 1.07 2.56 18.32
CA THR A 68 0.87 2.30 19.74
C THR A 68 0.69 0.79 19.94
N ILE A 69 1.50 0.19 20.81
CA ILE A 69 1.46 -1.24 21.11
C ILE A 69 0.82 -1.45 22.47
N HIS A 70 -0.22 -2.28 22.53
CA HIS A 70 -0.89 -2.67 23.76
C HIS A 70 -0.57 -4.13 24.09
N PHE A 71 -0.25 -4.39 25.36
CA PHE A 71 -0.03 -5.73 25.89
C PHE A 71 -0.44 -5.79 27.37
N ASP A 72 -0.68 -7.00 27.85
CA ASP A 72 -0.97 -7.24 29.26
C ASP A 72 0.32 -7.17 30.09
N ASN A 73 0.42 -6.15 30.95
CA ASN A 73 1.57 -5.92 31.82
C ASN A 73 1.72 -6.95 32.95
N THR A 74 0.72 -7.80 33.18
CA THR A 74 0.82 -8.94 34.11
C THR A 74 1.55 -10.13 33.50
N ILE A 75 1.66 -10.18 32.16
CA ILE A 75 2.27 -11.28 31.39
C ILE A 75 3.58 -10.84 30.76
N LEU A 76 3.61 -9.65 30.15
CA LEU A 76 4.76 -9.12 29.41
C LEU A 76 5.29 -7.85 30.05
N LYS A 77 6.58 -7.58 29.84
CA LYS A 77 7.24 -6.34 30.24
C LYS A 77 8.08 -5.82 29.08
N ALA A 78 7.81 -4.59 28.63
CA ALA A 78 8.70 -3.90 27.71
C ALA A 78 10.01 -3.55 28.41
N ILE A 79 11.13 -3.94 27.80
CA ILE A 79 12.47 -3.74 28.38
C ILE A 79 13.19 -2.58 27.67
N GLU A 80 13.17 -2.59 26.34
CA GLU A 80 13.83 -1.58 25.52
C GLU A 80 13.14 -1.45 24.15
N GLN A 81 13.33 -0.30 23.53
CA GLN A 81 13.05 -0.05 22.12
C GLN A 81 14.36 0.41 21.49
N SER A 82 14.76 -0.25 20.41
CA SER A 82 15.93 0.17 19.64
C SER A 82 15.52 0.53 18.22
N LYS A 83 16.03 1.67 17.75
CA LYS A 83 15.71 2.32 16.47
C LYS A 83 14.23 2.69 16.27
N GLY A 84 14.05 3.60 15.31
CA GLY A 84 12.84 3.94 14.56
C GLY A 84 13.30 4.27 13.14
#